data_AF-A0A924UJU9-F1
#
_entry.id   AF-A0A924UJU9-F1
#
_cell.length_a   1.000
_cell.length_b   1.000
_cell.length_c   1.000
_cell.angle_alpha   90.00
_cell.angle_beta   90.00
_cell.angle_gamma   90.00
#
_symmetry.space_group_name_H-M   'P 1'
#
loop_
_entity.id
_entity.type
_entity.pdbx_description
1 polymer ?
#
loop_
_entity_poly.entity_id
_entity_poly.type
_entity_poly.pdbx_seq_one_letter_code
_entity_poly.pdbx_strand_id
1 'polypeptide(L)'
;MKIDLFNYHDYRSFLKDWFEQARENQSLSLRSIAEKCELSTGYLPMILAEKRNLSEKSFLKLQKVLNLKQEESNYFKLLLTLSDGALSQERLTAFEEIKKIRSFQKKSVKELEVFKYLSNWLHVAIREMAFRRDFQLDA
;
A
#
# COMPACT_ATOMS: atom_id res chain seq x y z
N MET A 1 -2.23 19.39 -4.46
CA MET A 1 -1.07 18.81 -3.74
C MET A 1 -0.86 17.40 -4.29
N LYS A 2 0.32 17.04 -4.80
CA LYS A 2 0.53 15.68 -5.36
C LYS A 2 0.36 14.64 -4.23
N ILE A 3 -0.53 13.67 -4.42
CA ILE A 3 -0.72 12.56 -3.49
C ILE A 3 0.55 11.69 -3.48
N ASP A 4 0.99 11.31 -2.28
CA ASP A 4 2.20 10.52 -2.07
C ASP A 4 1.82 9.05 -1.86
N LEU A 5 2.19 8.20 -2.82
CA LEU A 5 1.86 6.78 -2.83
C LEU A 5 2.38 6.05 -1.58
N PHE A 6 3.53 6.47 -1.01
CA PHE A 6 4.12 5.79 0.15
C PHE A 6 3.32 5.94 1.45
N ASN A 7 2.27 6.76 1.46
CA ASN A 7 1.34 6.87 2.57
C ASN A 7 0.23 5.80 2.54
N TYR A 8 0.18 4.94 1.53
CA TYR A 8 -0.91 3.99 1.33
C TYR A 8 -0.43 2.54 1.48
N HIS A 9 -1.20 1.74 2.23
CA HIS A 9 -0.95 0.29 2.39
C HIS A 9 -1.79 -0.58 1.44
N ASP A 10 -2.67 0.05 0.66
CA ASP A 10 -3.50 -0.58 -0.35
C ASP A 10 -3.53 0.30 -1.60
N TYR A 11 -3.35 -0.32 -2.76
CA TYR A 11 -3.27 0.40 -4.03
C TYR A 11 -4.63 0.99 -4.43
N ARG A 12 -5.76 0.40 -4.02
CA ARG A 12 -7.09 0.91 -4.37
C ARG A 12 -7.38 2.22 -3.66
N SER A 13 -6.99 2.30 -2.39
CA SER A 13 -7.06 3.53 -1.59
C SER A 13 -6.30 4.68 -2.27
N PHE A 14 -5.08 4.41 -2.74
CA PHE A 14 -4.32 5.40 -3.53
C PHE A 14 -5.03 5.78 -4.82
N LEU A 15 -5.50 4.79 -5.60
CA LEU A 15 -6.18 5.05 -6.87
C LEU A 15 -7.45 5.89 -6.68
N LYS A 16 -8.22 5.63 -5.63
CA LYS A 16 -9.44 6.39 -5.32
C LYS A 16 -9.11 7.87 -5.11
N ASP A 17 -8.17 8.18 -4.24
CA ASP A 17 -7.77 9.56 -3.95
C ASP A 17 -7.15 10.23 -5.19
N TRP A 18 -6.34 9.49 -5.95
CA TRP A 18 -5.75 9.99 -7.20
C TRP A 18 -6.82 10.33 -8.24
N PHE A 19 -7.85 9.48 -8.40
CA PHE A 19 -8.95 9.74 -9.32
C PHE A 19 -9.83 10.90 -8.88
N GLU A 20 -10.09 11.03 -7.57
CA GLU A 20 -10.82 12.18 -7.02
C GLU A 20 -10.06 13.48 -7.32
N GLN A 21 -8.75 13.49 -7.10
CA GLN A 21 -7.88 14.61 -7.44
C GLN A 21 -7.84 14.92 -8.95
N ALA A 22 -7.80 13.89 -9.81
CA ALA A 22 -7.82 14.06 -11.26
C ALA A 22 -9.16 14.64 -11.75
N ARG A 23 -10.27 14.24 -11.11
CA ARG A 23 -11.61 14.78 -11.38
C ARG A 23 -11.69 16.26 -11.02
N GLU A 24 -11.17 16.65 -9.86
CA GLU A 24 -11.20 18.04 -9.40
C GLU A 24 -10.31 18.97 -10.22
N ASN A 25 -9.08 18.53 -10.53
CA ASN A 25 -8.10 19.40 -11.18
C ASN A 25 -8.18 19.43 -12.70
N GLN A 26 -8.63 18.35 -13.34
CA GLN A 26 -8.56 18.18 -14.79
C GLN A 26 -9.91 17.83 -15.42
N SER A 27 -10.99 17.82 -14.60
CA SER A 27 -12.33 17.39 -15.03
C SER A 27 -12.35 16.01 -15.72
N LEU A 28 -11.38 15.14 -15.37
CA LEU A 28 -11.28 13.80 -15.93
C LEU A 28 -12.21 12.84 -15.17
N SER A 29 -13.08 12.18 -15.91
CA SER A 29 -13.89 11.07 -15.38
C SER A 29 -13.12 9.76 -15.43
N LEU A 30 -13.51 8.80 -14.58
CA LEU A 30 -12.98 7.41 -14.63
C LEU A 30 -13.10 6.82 -16.04
N ARG A 31 -14.19 7.13 -16.76
CA ARG A 31 -14.39 6.72 -18.14
C ARG A 31 -13.31 7.29 -19.06
N SER A 32 -13.07 8.60 -18.99
CA SER A 32 -12.05 9.25 -19.83
C SER A 32 -10.63 8.74 -19.55
N ILE A 33 -10.34 8.39 -18.30
CA ILE A 33 -9.04 7.83 -17.90
C ILE A 33 -8.90 6.40 -18.41
N ALA A 34 -9.95 5.57 -18.28
CA ALA A 34 -9.96 4.22 -18.83
C ALA A 34 -9.73 4.25 -20.35
N GLU A 35 -10.41 5.14 -21.08
CA GLU A 35 -10.23 5.33 -22.53
C GLU A 35 -8.79 5.75 -22.87
N LYS A 36 -8.21 6.73 -22.15
CA LYS A 36 -6.80 7.16 -22.31
C LYS A 36 -5.80 6.03 -22.05
N CYS A 37 -6.13 5.10 -21.14
CA CYS A 37 -5.30 3.94 -20.83
C CYS A 37 -5.60 2.73 -21.73
N GLU A 38 -6.47 2.84 -22.73
CA GLU A 38 -6.92 1.71 -23.56
C GLU A 38 -7.46 0.54 -22.69
N LEU A 39 -8.24 0.89 -21.67
CA LEU A 39 -8.96 -0.02 -20.79
C LEU A 39 -10.45 0.13 -21.06
N SER A 40 -11.23 -0.92 -20.78
CA SER A 40 -12.69 -0.80 -20.88
C SER A 40 -13.20 0.20 -19.85
N THR A 41 -14.20 0.99 -20.23
CA THR A 41 -14.75 2.10 -19.42
C THR A 41 -15.27 1.64 -18.06
N GLY A 42 -15.77 0.41 -17.96
CA GLY A 42 -16.21 -0.22 -16.72
C GLY A 42 -15.10 -0.83 -15.86
N TYR A 43 -13.86 -0.91 -16.36
CA TYR A 43 -12.78 -1.60 -15.65
C TYR A 43 -12.37 -0.89 -14.36
N LEU A 44 -12.05 0.42 -14.42
CA LEU A 44 -11.62 1.17 -13.24
C LEU A 44 -12.70 1.21 -12.14
N PRO A 45 -14.00 1.44 -12.44
CA PRO A 45 -15.06 1.28 -11.45
C PRO A 45 -15.09 -0.10 -10.80
N MET A 46 -14.86 -1.19 -11.54
CA MET A 46 -14.81 -2.54 -10.98
C MET A 46 -13.63 -2.76 -10.04
N ILE A 47 -12.47 -2.17 -10.34
CA ILE A 47 -11.29 -2.21 -9.46
C ILE A 47 -11.57 -1.50 -8.14
N LEU A 48 -12.11 -0.28 -8.21
CA LEU A 48 -12.44 0.54 -7.03
C LEU A 48 -13.57 -0.07 -6.19
N ALA A 49 -14.48 -0.80 -6.81
CA ALA A 49 -15.55 -1.52 -6.13
C ALA A 49 -15.13 -2.93 -5.65
N GLU A 50 -13.83 -3.25 -5.70
CA GLU A 50 -13.25 -4.56 -5.30
C GLU A 50 -13.81 -5.78 -6.05
N LYS A 51 -14.56 -5.56 -7.14
CA LYS A 51 -15.13 -6.64 -7.96
C LYS A 51 -14.09 -7.32 -8.85
N ARG A 52 -12.93 -6.71 -9.01
CA ARG A 52 -11.81 -7.23 -9.81
C ARG A 52 -10.47 -6.74 -9.27
N ASN A 53 -9.44 -7.55 -9.42
CA ASN A 53 -8.05 -7.16 -9.15
C ASN A 53 -7.46 -6.47 -10.38
N LEU A 54 -6.62 -5.46 -10.13
CA LEU A 54 -5.83 -4.85 -11.18
C LEU A 54 -4.75 -5.87 -11.61
N SER A 55 -4.58 -6.10 -12.91
CA SER A 55 -3.50 -6.95 -13.39
C SER A 55 -2.24 -6.14 -13.66
N GLU A 56 -1.06 -6.75 -13.62
CA GLU A 56 0.19 -6.06 -13.95
C GLU A 56 0.15 -5.43 -15.35
N LYS A 57 -0.44 -6.14 -16.34
CA LYS A 57 -0.66 -5.61 -17.70
C LYS A 57 -1.50 -4.33 -17.70
N SER A 58 -2.54 -4.27 -16.88
CA SER A 58 -3.42 -3.10 -16.78
C SER A 58 -2.76 -1.98 -15.96
N PHE A 59 -1.92 -2.34 -14.97
CA PHE A 59 -1.10 -1.39 -14.25
C PHE A 59 -0.10 -0.69 -15.17
N LEU A 60 0.57 -1.39 -16.08
CA LEU A 60 1.48 -0.77 -17.06
C LEU A 60 0.77 0.28 -17.93
N LYS A 61 -0.50 0.04 -18.28
CA LYS A 61 -1.34 1.02 -19.00
C LYS A 61 -1.68 2.23 -18.13
N LEU A 62 -1.99 2.03 -16.85
CA LEU A 62 -2.27 3.10 -15.89
C LEU A 62 -1.02 3.92 -15.51
N GLN A 63 0.13 3.28 -15.41
CA GLN A 63 1.38 3.89 -14.94
C GLN A 63 1.74 5.16 -15.73
N LYS A 64 1.48 5.15 -17.05
CA LYS A 64 1.71 6.30 -17.94
C LYS A 64 0.88 7.53 -17.55
N VAL A 65 -0.36 7.31 -17.10
CA VAL A 65 -1.29 8.39 -16.72
C VAL A 65 -1.06 8.82 -15.27
N LEU A 66 -0.70 7.88 -14.40
CA LEU A 66 -0.37 8.17 -13.00
C LEU A 66 0.95 8.95 -12.85
N ASN A 67 1.81 8.94 -13.86
CA ASN A 67 3.11 9.60 -13.88
C ASN A 67 3.97 9.22 -12.65
N LEU A 68 3.97 7.92 -12.33
CA LEU A 68 4.74 7.38 -11.22
C LEU A 68 6.21 7.27 -11.60
N LYS A 69 7.10 7.69 -10.69
CA LYS A 69 8.54 7.43 -10.78
C LYS A 69 8.82 5.93 -10.62
N GLN A 70 10.04 5.51 -10.93
CA GLN A 70 10.43 4.10 -10.83
C GLN A 70 10.21 3.52 -9.43
N GLU A 71 10.60 4.24 -8.37
CA GLU A 71 10.43 3.80 -6.98
C GLU A 71 8.94 3.67 -6.60
N GLU A 72 8.12 4.65 -6.95
CA GLU A 72 6.66 4.62 -6.76
C GLU A 72 6.03 3.44 -7.53
N SER A 73 6.50 3.19 -8.76
CA SER A 73 5.99 2.10 -9.60
C SER A 73 6.34 0.73 -9.01
N ASN A 74 7.57 0.56 -8.53
CA ASN A 74 7.99 -0.67 -7.85
C ASN A 74 7.17 -0.91 -6.58
N TYR A 75 6.95 0.15 -5.79
CA TYR A 75 6.13 0.06 -4.59
C TYR A 75 4.67 -0.29 -4.91
N PHE A 76 4.07 0.32 -5.93
CA PHE A 76 2.73 -0.01 -6.38
C PHE A 76 2.61 -1.49 -6.77
N LYS A 77 3.60 -2.04 -7.49
CA LYS A 77 3.63 -3.47 -7.85
C LYS A 77 3.64 -4.36 -6.61
N LEU A 78 4.39 -3.99 -5.58
CA LEU A 78 4.41 -4.74 -4.31
C LEU A 78 3.04 -4.68 -3.61
N LEU A 79 2.37 -3.52 -3.60
CA LEU A 79 0.99 -3.39 -3.10
C LEU A 79 0.01 -4.27 -3.88
N LEU A 80 0.21 -4.37 -5.19
CA LEU A 80 -0.53 -5.27 -6.08
C LEU A 80 -0.37 -6.73 -5.66
N THR A 81 0.87 -7.19 -5.45
CA THR A 81 1.16 -8.55 -4.95
C THR A 81 0.53 -8.78 -3.57
N LEU A 82 0.62 -7.80 -2.65
CA LEU A 82 0.01 -7.92 -1.33
C LEU A 82 -1.51 -8.03 -1.34
N SER A 83 -2.15 -7.45 -2.35
CA SER A 83 -3.61 -7.49 -2.53
C SER A 83 -4.14 -8.79 -3.14
N ASP A 84 -3.24 -9.65 -3.65
CA ASP A 84 -3.63 -10.94 -4.18
C ASP A 84 -4.02 -11.90 -3.04
N GLY A 85 -5.03 -12.74 -3.28
CA GLY A 85 -5.88 -13.35 -2.26
C GLY A 85 -5.16 -14.04 -1.09
N ALA A 86 -4.94 -15.36 -1.19
CA ALA A 86 -4.46 -16.18 -0.07
C ALA A 86 -3.07 -15.76 0.44
N LEU A 87 -2.72 -16.15 1.66
CA LEU A 87 -1.35 -15.98 2.15
C LEU A 87 -0.40 -16.83 1.30
N SER A 88 0.52 -16.19 0.57
CA SER A 88 1.49 -16.85 -0.30
C SER A 88 2.92 -16.42 0.06
N GLN A 89 3.90 -17.23 -0.32
CA GLN A 89 5.32 -16.88 -0.16
C GLN A 89 5.67 -15.57 -0.90
N GLU A 90 5.02 -15.32 -2.03
CA GLU A 90 5.16 -14.09 -2.79
C GLU A 90 4.68 -12.86 -1.99
N ARG A 91 3.57 -12.97 -1.27
CA ARG A 91 3.08 -11.89 -0.40
C ARG A 91 4.02 -11.60 0.77
N LEU A 92 4.52 -12.65 1.41
CA LEU A 92 5.52 -12.50 2.47
C LEU A 92 6.78 -11.80 1.94
N THR A 93 7.23 -12.21 0.75
CA THR A 93 8.40 -11.60 0.09
C THR A 93 8.13 -10.14 -0.27
N ALA A 94 6.95 -9.83 -0.83
CA ALA A 94 6.56 -8.46 -1.17
C ALA A 94 6.50 -7.57 0.08
N PHE A 95 5.97 -8.08 1.20
CA PHE A 95 5.94 -7.36 2.46
C PHE A 95 7.35 -7.03 2.98
N GLU A 96 8.27 -8.00 2.93
CA GLU A 96 9.67 -7.76 3.31
C GLU A 96 10.37 -6.77 2.39
N GLU A 97 10.09 -6.78 1.09
CA GLU A 97 10.60 -5.77 0.15
C GLU A 97 10.06 -4.37 0.45
N ILE A 98 8.77 -4.23 0.77
CA ILE A 98 8.18 -2.94 1.18
C ILE A 98 8.89 -2.37 2.41
N LYS A 99 9.17 -3.20 3.42
CA LYS A 99 9.87 -2.77 4.64
C LYS A 99 11.27 -2.23 4.38
N LYS A 100 11.92 -2.62 3.27
CA LYS A 100 13.25 -2.13 2.88
C LYS A 100 13.22 -0.77 2.19
N ILE A 101 12.05 -0.32 1.70
CA ILE A 101 11.92 0.95 0.99
C ILE A 101 12.06 2.12 1.97
N ARG A 102 13.09 2.96 1.77
CA ARG A 102 13.38 4.11 2.64
C ARG A 102 12.22 5.11 2.71
N SER A 103 11.57 5.37 1.57
CA SER A 103 10.41 6.27 1.49
C SER A 103 9.25 5.74 2.33
N PHE A 104 8.97 4.44 2.26
CA PHE A 104 7.97 3.77 3.12
C PHE A 104 8.34 3.84 4.60
N GLN A 105 9.59 3.52 4.96
CA GLN A 105 10.06 3.59 6.35
C GLN A 105 9.84 4.97 6.98
N LYS A 106 10.16 6.04 6.23
CA LYS A 106 9.96 7.42 6.69
C LYS A 106 8.49 7.77 6.94
N LYS A 107 7.57 7.18 6.18
CA LYS A 107 6.12 7.45 6.29
C LYS A 107 5.41 6.55 7.29
N SER A 108 5.95 5.35 7.53
CA SER A 108 5.33 4.30 8.34
C SER A 108 6.14 3.98 9.61
N VAL A 109 6.82 4.97 10.18
CA VAL A 109 7.74 4.77 11.33
C VAL A 109 7.00 4.12 12.51
N LYS A 110 5.81 4.63 12.83
CA LYS A 110 5.03 4.16 13.98
C LYS A 110 4.53 2.73 13.76
N GLU A 111 4.05 2.44 12.56
CA GLU A 111 3.57 1.13 12.15
C GLU A 111 4.70 0.09 12.20
N LEU A 112 5.90 0.46 11.75
CA LEU A 112 7.09 -0.41 11.81
C LEU A 112 7.55 -0.69 13.24
N GLU A 113 7.50 0.30 14.14
CA GLU A 113 7.81 0.10 15.56
C GLU A 113 6.77 -0.81 16.24
N VAL A 114 5.47 -0.61 15.97
CA VAL A 114 4.41 -1.50 16.46
C VAL A 114 4.61 -2.92 15.92
N PHE A 115 4.91 -3.06 14.63
CA PHE A 115 5.16 -4.37 14.02
C PHE A 115 6.35 -5.05 14.70
N LYS A 116 7.48 -4.36 14.87
CA LYS A 116 8.67 -4.90 15.57
C LYS A 116 8.34 -5.33 16.99
N TYR A 117 7.55 -4.52 17.71
CA TYR A 117 7.08 -4.83 19.05
C TYR A 117 6.22 -6.11 19.07
N LEU A 118 5.25 -6.25 18.16
CA LEU A 118 4.34 -7.42 18.11
C LEU A 118 4.95 -8.67 17.46
N SER A 119 5.99 -8.54 16.65
CA SER A 119 6.60 -9.65 15.89
C SER A 119 7.40 -10.62 16.75
N ASN A 120 7.75 -10.22 17.97
CA ASN A 120 8.43 -11.08 18.93
C ASN A 120 7.63 -11.10 20.23
N TRP A 121 7.07 -12.26 20.56
CA TRP A 121 6.27 -12.46 21.77
C TRP A 121 7.02 -12.08 23.05
N LEU A 122 8.35 -12.16 23.05
CA LEU A 122 9.19 -11.75 24.19
C LEU A 122 9.04 -10.26 24.52
N HIS A 123 8.87 -9.38 23.54
CA HIS A 123 8.69 -7.95 23.82
C HIS A 123 7.40 -7.71 24.62
N VAL A 124 6.32 -8.40 24.25
CA VAL A 124 5.04 -8.32 24.95
C VAL A 124 5.15 -8.94 26.33
N ALA A 125 5.75 -10.14 26.44
CA ALA A 125 5.94 -10.82 27.71
C ALA A 125 6.78 -10.00 28.70
N ILE A 126 7.90 -9.43 28.26
CA ILE A 126 8.76 -8.57 29.09
C ILE A 126 7.99 -7.34 29.55
N ARG A 127 7.24 -6.67 28.66
CA ARG A 127 6.41 -5.53 29.04
C ARG A 127 5.42 -5.91 30.12
N GLU A 128 4.65 -6.98 29.93
CA GLU A 128 3.65 -7.43 30.93
C GLU A 128 4.31 -7.85 32.25
N MET A 129 5.47 -8.51 32.22
CA MET A 129 6.24 -8.83 33.43
C MET A 129 6.70 -7.58 34.18
N ALA A 130 7.19 -6.56 33.47
CA ALA A 130 7.60 -5.28 34.06
C ALA A 130 6.43 -4.49 34.67
N PHE A 131 5.19 -4.76 34.25
CA PHE A 131 3.97 -4.14 34.81
C PHE A 131 3.39 -4.89 36.02
N ARG A 132 3.97 -6.02 36.43
CA ARG A 132 3.50 -6.73 37.63
C ARG A 132 3.80 -5.90 38.89
N ARG A 133 2.89 -5.97 39.87
CA ARG A 133 3.03 -5.24 41.14
C ARG A 133 4.24 -5.67 41.96
N ASP A 134 4.66 -6.91 41.81
CA ASP A 134 5.80 -7.54 42.48
C ASP A 134 7.09 -7.49 41.64
N PHE A 135 7.09 -6.79 40.50
CA PHE A 135 8.29 -6.62 39.70
C PHE A 135 9.33 -5.79 40.47
N GLN A 136 10.55 -6.32 40.54
CA GLN A 136 11.71 -5.61 41.06
C GLN A 136 12.77 -5.55 39.96
N LEU A 137 13.25 -4.34 39.67
CA LEU A 137 14.34 -4.12 38.73
C LEU A 137 15.65 -4.50 39.43
N ASP A 138 16.32 -5.55 38.98
CA ASP A 138 17.68 -5.88 39.40
C ASP A 138 18.63 -4.86 38.74
N ALA A 139 18.88 -3.73 39.41
CA ALA A 139 19.81 -2.68 39.00
C ALA A 139 21.06 -2.66 39.87
#